data_AF-A0AAD0HN48-F1
#
_entry.id   AF-A0AAD0HN48-F1
#
_cell.length_a   1.000
_cell.length_b   1.000
_cell.length_c   1.000
_cell.angle_alpha   90.00
_cell.angle_beta   90.00
_cell.angle_gamma   90.00
#
_symmetry.space_group_name_H-M   'P 1'
#
loop_
_entity.id
_entity.type
_entity.pdbx_description
1 polymer ?
#
loop_
_entity_poly.entity_id
_entity_poly.type
_entity_poly.pdbx_seq_one_letter_code
_entity_poly.pdbx_strand_id
1 'polypeptide(L)' 'MKLYVKDQLYSSCVPLNEHLIRLSKKNNSVLFKLEEFLDKKLIADPSLSEIRDIILSVSGDIVRLENSIVCGDHDEGL' A
#
# COMPACT_ATOMS: atom_id res chain seq x y z
N MET A 1 33.92 5.20 1.72
CA MET A 1 33.20 3.97 1.36
C MET A 1 31.82 3.81 2.02
N LYS A 2 31.46 4.58 3.07
CA LYS A 2 30.12 4.51 3.70
C LYS A 2 29.01 5.33 2.99
N LEU A 3 29.36 6.33 2.19
CA LEU A 3 28.40 7.20 1.49
C LEU A 3 27.64 6.45 0.35
N TYR A 4 28.36 5.65 -0.44
CA TYR A 4 27.79 4.93 -1.59
C TYR A 4 26.67 3.93 -1.23
N VAL A 5 26.70 3.36 -0.02
CA VAL A 5 25.69 2.39 0.42
C VAL A 5 24.39 3.08 0.84
N LYS A 6 24.46 4.29 1.39
CA LYS A 6 23.28 5.11 1.73
C LYS A 6 22.54 5.56 0.47
N ASP A 7 23.26 6.03 -0.54
CA ASP A 7 22.67 6.50 -1.80
C ASP A 7 21.96 5.38 -2.58
N GLN A 8 22.50 4.16 -2.56
CA GLN A 8 21.85 3.00 -3.19
C GLN A 8 20.57 2.56 -2.46
N LEU A 9 20.58 2.56 -1.12
CA LEU A 9 19.38 2.24 -0.34
C LEU A 9 18.28 3.27 -0.60
N TYR A 10 18.61 4.56 -0.54
CA TYR A 10 17.67 5.65 -0.77
C TYR A 10 17.09 5.65 -2.19
N SER A 11 17.93 5.40 -3.20
CA SER A 11 17.53 5.32 -4.61
C SER A 11 16.56 4.17 -4.91
N SER A 12 16.65 3.05 -4.20
CA SER A 12 15.73 1.90 -4.37
C SER A 12 14.40 2.05 -3.61
N CYS A 13 14.37 2.93 -2.61
CA CYS A 13 13.28 3.05 -1.66
C CYS A 13 12.13 3.94 -2.18
N VAL A 14 12.47 5.04 -2.86
CA VAL A 14 11.49 5.97 -3.46
C VAL A 14 10.64 5.27 -4.54
N PRO A 15 11.21 4.51 -5.49
CA PRO A 15 10.41 3.79 -6.49
C PRO A 15 9.49 2.73 -5.88
N LEU A 16 9.91 2.08 -4.78
CA LEU A 16 9.10 1.09 -4.08
C LEU A 16 7.92 1.75 -3.35
N ASN A 17 8.16 2.87 -2.66
CA ASN A 17 7.10 3.60 -1.97
C ASN A 17 6.04 4.12 -2.96
N GLU A 18 6.49 4.75 -4.05
CA GLU A 18 5.58 5.17 -5.13
C GLU A 18 4.79 4.01 -5.71
N HIS A 19 5.41 2.83 -5.85
CA HIS A 19 4.73 1.64 -6.32
C HIS A 19 3.63 1.18 -5.36
N LEU A 20 3.90 1.15 -4.05
CA LEU A 20 2.92 0.78 -3.03
C LEU A 20 1.74 1.75 -2.97
N ILE A 21 2.00 3.07 -3.07
CA ILE A 21 0.94 4.08 -3.15
C ILE A 21 0.05 3.83 -4.38
N ARG A 22 0.64 3.52 -5.54
CA ARG A 22 -0.14 3.20 -6.75
C ARG A 22 -0.95 1.92 -6.57
N LEU A 23 -0.41 0.89 -5.92
CA LEU A 23 -1.13 -0.35 -5.62
C LEU A 23 -2.31 -0.10 -4.67
N SER A 24 -2.11 0.68 -3.60
CA SER A 24 -3.18 1.06 -2.67
C SER A 24 -4.33 1.76 -3.39
N LYS A 25 -4.01 2.76 -4.23
CA LYS A 25 -5.01 3.46 -5.05
C LYS A 25 -5.76 2.52 -6.00
N LYS A 26 -5.06 1.60 -6.67
CA LYS A 26 -5.68 0.60 -7.55
C LYS A 26 -6.61 -0.34 -6.77
N ASN A 27 -6.17 -0.85 -5.62
CA ASN A 27 -6.95 -1.76 -4.79
C ASN A 27 -8.25 -1.10 -4.30
N ASN A 28 -8.17 0.15 -3.83
CA ASN A 28 -9.35 0.93 -3.43
C ASN A 28 -10.27 1.24 -4.63
N SER A 29 -9.70 1.49 -5.81
CA SER A 29 -10.48 1.68 -7.03
C SER A 29 -11.25 0.41 -7.44
N VAL A 30 -10.69 -0.78 -7.22
CA VAL A 30 -11.40 -2.05 -7.47
C VAL A 30 -12.62 -2.17 -6.56
N LEU A 31 -12.47 -1.88 -5.27
CA LEU A 31 -13.61 -1.89 -4.34
C LEU A 31 -14.72 -0.94 -4.82
N PHE A 32 -14.35 0.29 -5.18
CA PHE A 32 -15.30 1.29 -5.65
C PHE A 32 -16.02 0.85 -6.93
N LYS A 33 -15.28 0.38 -7.94
CA LYS A 33 -15.85 -0.08 -9.22
C LYS A 33 -16.74 -1.30 -9.04
N LEU A 34 -16.40 -2.18 -8.11
CA LEU A 34 -17.19 -3.36 -7.82
C LEU A 34 -18.52 -2.97 -7.14
N GLU A 35 -18.48 -2.04 -6.19
CA GLU A 35 -19.70 -1.49 -5.57
C GLU A 35 -20.57 -0.73 -6.58
N GLU A 36 -19.96 0.04 -7.47
CA GLU A 36 -20.64 0.75 -8.56
C GLU A 36 -21.29 -0.22 -9.55
N PHE A 37 -20.56 -1.26 -9.98
CA PHE A 37 -21.07 -2.27 -10.92
C PHE A 37 -22.25 -3.06 -10.35
N LEU A 38 -22.21 -3.37 -9.05
CA LEU A 38 -23.26 -4.10 -8.36
C LEU A 38 -24.42 -3.20 -7.91
N ASP A 39 -24.29 -1.88 -8.06
CA ASP A 39 -25.18 -0.86 -7.50
C ASP A 39 -25.51 -1.08 -6.01
N LYS A 40 -24.52 -1.58 -5.26
CA LYS A 40 -24.65 -1.84 -3.83
C LYS A 40 -23.30 -1.91 -3.13
N LYS A 41 -23.30 -1.59 -1.84
CA LYS A 41 -22.13 -1.79 -0.97
C LYS A 41 -21.91 -3.30 -0.74
N LEU A 42 -20.67 -3.77 -0.85
CA LEU A 42 -20.38 -5.20 -0.61
C LEU A 42 -20.78 -5.63 0.81
N ILE A 43 -20.65 -4.74 1.79
CA ILE A 43 -21.03 -5.00 3.19
C ILE A 43 -22.53 -5.30 3.35
N ALA A 44 -23.37 -4.86 2.41
CA ALA A 44 -24.81 -5.09 2.45
C ALA A 44 -25.20 -6.53 2.04
N ASP A 45 -24.28 -7.28 1.44
CA ASP A 45 -24.50 -8.66 1.01
C ASP A 45 -23.53 -9.60 1.75
N PRO A 46 -24.02 -10.45 2.67
CA PRO A 46 -23.17 -11.40 3.39
C PRO A 46 -22.35 -12.31 2.47
N SER A 47 -22.86 -12.65 1.28
CA SER A 47 -22.14 -13.48 0.32
C SER A 47 -20.94 -12.76 -0.34
N LEU A 48 -20.89 -11.42 -0.25
CA LEU A 48 -19.80 -10.58 -0.76
C LEU A 48 -18.89 -10.04 0.34
N SER A 49 -19.20 -10.35 1.61
CA SER A 49 -18.44 -9.88 2.77
C SER A 49 -16.97 -10.33 2.72
N GLU A 50 -16.73 -11.60 2.36
CA GLU A 50 -15.38 -12.15 2.21
C GLU A 50 -14.57 -11.41 1.15
N ILE A 51 -15.18 -11.09 0.00
CA ILE A 51 -14.51 -10.32 -1.08
C ILE A 51 -14.10 -8.95 -0.57
N ARG A 52 -14.99 -8.26 0.14
CA ARG A 52 -14.69 -6.95 0.74
C ARG A 52 -13.56 -7.07 1.75
N ASP A 53 -13.59 -8.06 2.62
CA ASP A 53 -12.62 -8.22 3.70
C ASP A 53 -11.23 -8.54 3.13
N ILE A 54 -11.15 -9.35 2.07
CA ILE A 54 -9.89 -9.59 1.34
C ILE A 54 -9.34 -8.27 0.77
N ILE A 55 -10.17 -7.48 0.07
CA ILE A 55 -9.74 -6.21 -0.52
C ILE A 55 -9.23 -5.25 0.58
N LEU A 56 -9.97 -5.12 1.68
CA LEU A 56 -9.57 -4.27 2.81
C LEU A 56 -8.31 -4.78 3.50
N SER A 57 -8.14 -6.10 3.65
CA SER A 57 -6.94 -6.70 4.21
C SER A 57 -5.71 -6.35 3.36
N VAL A 58 -5.81 -6.48 2.03
CA VAL A 58 -4.73 -6.11 1.10
C VAL A 58 -4.39 -4.62 1.22
N SER A 59 -5.38 -3.74 1.32
CA SER A 59 -5.12 -2.31 1.58
C SER A 59 -4.36 -2.10 2.89
N GLY A 60 -4.72 -2.83 3.95
CA GLY A 60 -4.01 -2.80 5.22
C GLY A 60 -2.57 -3.31 5.13
N ASP A 61 -2.33 -4.39 4.38
CA ASP A 61 -0.99 -4.94 4.13
C ASP A 61 -0.10 -3.96 3.37
N ILE A 62 -0.64 -3.30 2.34
CA ILE A 62 0.10 -2.29 1.56
C ILE A 62 0.53 -1.13 2.47
N VAL A 63 -0.35 -0.63 3.33
CA VAL A 63 -0.02 0.45 4.27
C VAL A 63 1.01 0.00 5.31
N ARG A 64 0.91 -1.23 5.82
CA ARG A 64 1.94 -1.80 6.73
C ARG A 64 3.29 -1.90 6.04
N LEU A 65 3.33 -2.33 4.79
CA LEU A 65 4.56 -2.42 3.99
C LEU A 65 5.15 -1.04 3.75
N GLU A 66 4.33 -0.05 3.38
CA GLU A 66 4.73 1.34 3.22
C GLU A 66 5.40 1.87 4.51
N ASN A 67 4.77 1.65 5.67
CA ASN A 67 5.30 2.08 6.96
C ASN A 67 6.54 1.28 7.42
N SER A 68 6.73 0.07 6.90
CA SER A 68 7.90 -0.78 7.21
C SER A 68 9.12 -0.41 6.36
N ILE A 69 8.93 0.34 5.28
CA ILE A 69 9.99 0.82 4.43
C ILE A 69 10.63 2.03 5.12
N VAL A 70 11.71 1.77 5.86
CA VAL A 70 12.59 2.81 6.39
C VAL A 70 13.49 3.27 5.26
N CYS A 71 13.07 4.30 4.52
CA CYS A 71 14.00 5.04 3.65
C CYS A 71 14.92 5.83 4.55
N GLY A 72 16.15 5.36 4.71
CA GLY A 72 17.09 5.89 5.69
C GLY A 72 17.38 7.37 5.48
N ASP A 73 16.85 8.19 6.39
CA ASP A 73 17.52 9.35 6.96
C ASP A 73 17.40 9.26 8.48
N HIS A 74 18.11 8.30 9.08
CA HIS A 74 18.59 8.50 10.45
C HIS A 74 19.97 9.15 10.35
N ASP A 75 19.93 10.46 10.14
CA ASP A 75 20.94 11.36 10.69
C ASP A 75 20.47 11.78 12.09
N GLU A 76 20.38 10.81 12.99
CA GLU A 76 20.32 11.07 14.43
C GLU A 76 21.67 10.64 15.01
N GLY A 77 22.65 11.55 15.02
CA GLY A 77 23.93 11.24 15.64
C GLY A 77 25.03 12.28 15.49
N LEU A 78 24.95 13.32 16.35
CA LEU A 78 26.03 14.18 16.88
C LEU A 78 26.76 15.15 15.95
#